data_AF-A0A8C3PKH8-F1
#
_entry.id   AF-A0A8C3PKH8-F1
#
_cell.length_a   1.000
_cell.length_b   1.000
_cell.length_c   1.000
_cell.angle_alpha   90.00
_cell.angle_beta   90.00
_cell.angle_gamma   90.00
#
_symmetry.space_group_name_H-M   'P 1'
#
loop_
_entity.id
_entity.type
_entity.pdbx_description
1 polymer ?
#
loop_
_entity_poly.entity_id
_entity_poly.type
_entity_poly.pdbx_seq_one_letter_code
_entity_poly.pdbx_strand_id
1 'polypeptide(L)'
;LIYGAKARNRAIHGDVVAVELLPLHEWKGRTVALCENESEDKAPADTTGDPMPTGKVVGIIQKNWRDYVVTFPSKEENQSQGRNTQKILVTPWDYRIPKIRISTQQAEALQDYRVVVRIDSWESTSVYPNGHFVRVLGRIGDLEGEIAAILVENSICVAPFSEIQVMNPEEEKRRLDLRDTHLIFSIDPKGCEDVDDALSVRTLPNGNLELGVHIADVTHFVAANSYTDVEARARATTYYLADRRYDMLPSVLSADVCSLLSGVDRYAVSVLWELEKESYEMLRVCYKKTIIRSAYKLVYEAAQALIDGDTTRAVRAQRDSCGALELEGVEIRVQLDDKNNIHDLIPKQPLEVHETVAECMILANHWVAKKISEDFPHQALLRQHPPPRQEFFTELRECASAKGFSIDTRSNKALAESLDKANDPLDPIVNKLLRSMATHAMSNALYFSTGSCPENEFHHYGLALEKYTHFTSPIRRYADIVVHRLLMAATLKETKGDVKDYIFSNKDLQELCRHINNRNRAAQRAQKQSTELFQCMYFKDKSPETDERCIADGVIYSVRTNGVLVFVPR
;
A
#
# COMPACT_ATOMS: atom_id res chain seq x y z
N LEU A 1 -5.52 26.90 4.48
CA LEU A 1 -6.48 26.73 3.37
C LEU A 1 -6.08 27.62 2.21
N ILE A 2 -6.33 27.20 0.96
CA ILE A 2 -6.21 28.04 -0.23
C ILE A 2 -7.57 27.98 -0.92
N TYR A 3 -8.28 29.10 -0.98
CA TYR A 3 -9.67 29.15 -1.42
C TYR A 3 -9.84 29.90 -2.74
N GLY A 4 -10.46 29.26 -3.72
CA GLY A 4 -10.81 29.85 -5.01
C GLY A 4 -9.70 29.82 -6.08
N ALA A 5 -10.11 29.92 -7.34
CA ALA A 5 -9.21 29.78 -8.49
C ALA A 5 -8.07 30.82 -8.52
N LYS A 6 -8.37 32.07 -8.15
CA LYS A 6 -7.36 33.15 -8.09
C LYS A 6 -6.28 32.88 -7.05
N ALA A 7 -6.66 32.44 -5.85
CA ALA A 7 -5.70 32.13 -4.79
C ALA A 7 -4.87 30.88 -5.08
N ARG A 8 -5.40 29.91 -5.84
CA ARG A 8 -4.64 28.75 -6.32
C ARG A 8 -3.57 29.11 -7.36
N ASN A 9 -3.71 30.24 -8.05
CA ASN A 9 -2.74 30.76 -9.03
C ASN A 9 -2.21 29.70 -10.02
N ARG A 10 -3.14 28.95 -10.64
CA ARG A 10 -2.85 27.90 -11.64
C ARG A 10 -1.98 26.74 -11.13
N ALA A 11 -1.88 26.54 -9.81
CA ALA A 11 -1.28 25.33 -9.24
C ALA A 11 -2.21 24.13 -9.45
N ILE A 12 -1.62 22.97 -9.71
CA ILE A 12 -2.31 21.69 -9.89
C ILE A 12 -2.04 20.80 -8.68
N HIS A 13 -2.93 19.83 -8.44
CA HIS A 13 -2.77 18.83 -7.39
C HIS A 13 -1.38 18.15 -7.45
N GLY A 14 -0.64 18.23 -6.34
CA GLY A 14 0.69 17.63 -6.18
C GLY A 14 1.85 18.58 -6.49
N ASP A 15 1.61 19.80 -6.99
CA ASP A 15 2.67 20.79 -7.16
C ASP A 15 3.28 21.22 -5.81
N VAL A 16 4.59 21.50 -5.82
CA VAL A 16 5.26 22.16 -4.69
C VAL A 16 5.18 23.67 -4.91
N VAL A 17 4.51 24.36 -3.99
CA VAL A 17 4.15 25.78 -4.14
C VAL A 17 4.69 26.64 -3.00
N ALA A 18 4.97 27.90 -3.31
CA ALA A 18 5.20 28.95 -2.34
C ALA A 18 3.87 29.65 -2.02
N VAL A 19 3.55 29.77 -0.74
CA VAL A 19 2.27 30.33 -0.26
C VAL A 19 2.53 31.56 0.60
N GLU A 20 1.84 32.66 0.30
CA GLU A 20 1.77 33.85 1.15
C GLU A 20 0.54 33.73 2.06
N LEU A 21 0.73 33.87 3.37
CA LEU A 21 -0.37 33.87 4.33
C LEU A 21 -1.17 35.16 4.22
N LEU A 22 -2.49 35.04 4.20
CA LEU A 22 -3.41 36.17 4.22
C LEU A 22 -3.54 36.74 5.64
N PRO A 23 -3.93 38.02 5.78
CA PRO A 23 -4.26 38.62 7.06
C PRO A 23 -5.33 37.82 7.82
N LEU A 24 -5.28 37.85 9.15
CA LEU A 24 -6.19 37.11 10.05
C LEU A 24 -7.68 37.33 9.74
N HIS A 25 -8.08 38.53 9.32
CA HIS A 25 -9.47 38.85 8.99
C HIS A 25 -9.97 38.23 7.68
N GLU A 26 -9.06 37.72 6.84
CA GLU A 26 -9.38 37.00 5.60
C GLU A 26 -9.33 35.48 5.78
N TRP A 27 -9.08 34.99 7.00
CA TRP A 27 -9.06 33.56 7.29
C TRP A 27 -10.46 32.97 7.18
N LYS A 28 -10.55 31.83 6.51
CA LYS A 28 -11.81 31.13 6.23
C LYS A 28 -11.88 29.80 6.98
N GLY A 29 -13.10 29.35 7.26
CA GLY A 29 -13.37 28.01 7.77
C GLY A 29 -13.38 26.94 6.67
N ARG A 30 -13.37 25.66 7.07
CA ARG A 30 -13.57 24.54 6.13
C ARG A 30 -14.99 24.59 5.55
N THR A 31 -15.11 24.26 4.27
CA THR A 31 -16.40 24.10 3.59
C THR A 31 -17.00 22.74 3.93
N VAL A 32 -18.29 22.70 4.26
CA VAL A 32 -19.04 21.48 4.61
C VAL A 32 -19.80 20.92 3.40
N ALA A 33 -19.79 21.60 2.25
CA ALA A 33 -20.37 21.11 1.01
C ALA A 33 -19.44 20.11 0.29
N LEU A 34 -20.03 19.09 -0.34
CA LEU A 34 -19.37 18.22 -1.30
C LEU A 34 -19.21 18.99 -2.62
N CYS A 35 -17.98 19.17 -3.10
CA CYS A 35 -17.72 19.83 -4.38
C CYS A 35 -17.48 18.80 -5.48
N GLU A 36 -18.32 18.80 -6.51
CA GLU A 36 -18.03 18.17 -7.80
C GLU A 36 -17.43 19.18 -8.78
N ASN A 37 -16.75 18.67 -9.81
CA ASN A 37 -15.86 19.28 -10.82
C ASN A 37 -16.17 20.69 -11.38
N GLU A 38 -17.33 21.30 -11.12
CA GLU A 38 -17.76 22.53 -11.77
C GLU A 38 -18.34 23.61 -10.84
N SER A 39 -18.38 23.39 -9.52
CA SER A 39 -19.23 24.21 -8.63
C SER A 39 -18.50 24.96 -7.51
N GLU A 40 -17.16 25.02 -7.48
CA GLU A 40 -16.47 25.79 -6.44
C GLU A 40 -16.73 27.30 -6.53
N ASP A 41 -16.97 27.84 -7.74
CA ASP A 41 -17.23 29.27 -7.93
C ASP A 41 -18.72 29.65 -7.72
N LYS A 42 -19.62 28.66 -7.52
CA LYS A 42 -21.06 28.89 -7.32
C LYS A 42 -21.61 28.39 -5.98
N ALA A 43 -20.82 27.65 -5.18
CA ALA A 43 -21.23 27.32 -3.83
C ALA A 43 -21.31 28.61 -2.98
N PRO A 44 -22.42 28.87 -2.28
CA PRO A 44 -22.48 29.99 -1.36
C PRO A 44 -21.33 29.87 -0.35
N ALA A 45 -20.71 31.01 -0.04
CA ALA A 45 -19.60 31.13 0.89
C ALA A 45 -20.03 30.89 2.35
N ASP A 46 -20.86 29.88 2.60
CA ASP A 46 -21.22 29.43 3.94
C ASP A 46 -20.06 28.58 4.48
N THR A 47 -18.96 29.27 4.79
CA THR A 47 -17.89 28.72 5.61
C THR A 47 -18.39 28.70 7.05
N THR A 48 -18.89 27.55 7.50
CA THR A 48 -19.48 27.38 8.84
C THR A 48 -18.46 26.93 9.90
N GLY A 49 -17.23 26.61 9.50
CA GLY A 49 -16.16 26.18 10.42
C GLY A 49 -15.34 27.33 11.01
N ASP A 50 -14.62 27.06 12.10
CA ASP A 50 -13.70 28.01 12.72
C ASP A 50 -12.66 28.54 11.74
N PRO A 51 -12.28 29.84 11.83
CA PRO A 51 -11.33 30.46 10.92
C PRO A 51 -9.96 29.77 11.01
N MET A 52 -9.49 29.22 9.89
CA MET A 52 -8.20 28.54 9.78
C MET A 52 -7.18 29.39 9.00
N PRO A 53 -5.86 29.21 9.25
CA PRO A 53 -4.81 29.87 8.49
C PRO A 53 -5.03 29.74 6.97
N THR A 54 -5.26 30.86 6.29
CA THR A 54 -5.58 30.90 4.86
C THR A 54 -4.48 31.64 4.09
N GLY A 55 -4.17 31.18 2.88
CA GLY A 55 -3.09 31.71 2.06
C GLY A 55 -3.42 31.72 0.57
N LYS A 56 -2.56 32.38 -0.21
CA LYS A 56 -2.59 32.39 -1.68
C LYS A 56 -1.25 31.90 -2.25
N VAL A 57 -1.29 31.16 -3.34
CA VAL A 57 -0.11 30.68 -4.04
C VAL A 57 0.55 31.82 -4.80
N VAL A 58 1.81 32.11 -4.50
CA VAL A 58 2.59 33.17 -5.15
C VAL A 58 3.61 32.65 -6.15
N GLY A 59 3.96 31.37 -6.08
CA GLY A 59 4.85 30.72 -7.02
C GLY A 59 4.75 29.20 -7.01
N ILE A 60 5.09 28.57 -8.13
CA ILE A 60 5.20 27.12 -8.26
C ILE A 60 6.69 26.79 -8.31
N ILE A 61 7.19 26.09 -7.29
CA ILE A 61 8.60 25.73 -7.15
C ILE A 61 8.91 24.50 -8.01
N GLN A 62 8.04 23.51 -7.96
CA GLN A 62 8.15 22.28 -8.73
C GLN A 62 6.78 21.84 -9.22
N LYS A 63 6.66 21.64 -10.54
CA LYS A 63 5.47 21.09 -11.16
C LYS A 63 5.44 19.57 -11.02
N ASN A 64 4.26 19.02 -10.77
CA ASN A 64 3.99 17.60 -10.72
C ASN A 64 3.15 17.15 -11.94
N TRP A 65 3.48 17.70 -13.11
CA TRP A 65 2.78 17.36 -14.35
C TRP A 65 3.15 15.94 -14.78
N ARG A 66 2.11 15.18 -15.12
CA ARG A 66 2.21 13.77 -15.52
C ARG A 66 1.33 13.52 -16.73
N ASP A 67 1.29 12.28 -17.17
CA ASP A 67 0.29 11.83 -18.12
C ASP A 67 -1.06 11.73 -17.41
N TYR A 68 -2.07 12.37 -18.00
CA TYR A 68 -3.44 12.42 -17.49
C TYR A 68 -4.34 11.64 -18.43
N VAL A 69 -5.21 10.79 -17.87
CA VAL A 69 -6.26 10.12 -18.60
C VAL A 69 -7.45 11.07 -18.69
N VAL A 70 -7.94 11.27 -19.90
CA VAL A 70 -9.02 12.21 -20.20
C VAL A 70 -10.09 11.54 -21.02
N THR A 71 -11.27 12.14 -21.00
CA THR A 71 -12.40 11.84 -21.89
C THR A 71 -12.78 13.07 -22.68
N PHE A 72 -13.26 12.85 -23.89
CA PHE A 72 -13.78 13.91 -24.73
C PHE A 72 -15.23 14.22 -24.35
N PRO A 73 -15.64 15.49 -24.41
CA PRO A 73 -17.01 15.90 -24.13
C PRO A 73 -17.98 15.27 -25.14
N SER A 74 -19.24 15.10 -24.73
CA SER A 74 -20.25 14.51 -25.60
C SER A 74 -20.58 15.43 -26.80
N LYS A 75 -21.20 14.89 -27.86
CA LYS A 75 -21.62 15.72 -29.02
C LYS A 75 -22.52 16.89 -28.62
N GLU A 76 -23.36 16.71 -27.60
CA GLU A 76 -24.27 17.75 -27.09
C GLU A 76 -23.50 18.87 -26.38
N GLU A 77 -22.48 18.51 -25.59
CA GLU A 77 -21.58 19.46 -24.95
C GLU A 77 -20.69 20.19 -25.97
N ASN A 78 -20.24 19.50 -27.02
CA ASN A 78 -19.44 20.09 -28.10
C ASN A 78 -20.22 21.10 -28.95
N GLN A 79 -21.54 20.94 -29.13
CA GLN A 79 -22.35 21.92 -29.88
C GLN A 79 -22.44 23.28 -29.17
N SER A 80 -22.26 23.32 -27.85
CA SER A 80 -22.20 24.55 -27.07
C SER A 80 -20.85 25.28 -27.19
N GLN A 81 -19.79 24.57 -27.58
CA GLN A 81 -18.46 25.10 -27.84
C GLN A 81 -18.35 25.43 -29.33
N GLY A 82 -18.61 26.69 -29.70
CA GLY A 82 -18.80 27.13 -31.09
C GLY A 82 -17.81 26.58 -32.14
N ARG A 83 -18.27 26.56 -33.41
CA ARG A 83 -17.73 25.94 -34.65
C ARG A 83 -16.22 26.01 -34.99
N ASN A 84 -15.32 26.51 -34.14
CA ASN A 84 -13.87 26.43 -34.36
C ASN A 84 -13.35 25.05 -33.92
N THR A 85 -13.49 24.08 -34.83
CA THR A 85 -13.22 22.63 -34.75
C THR A 85 -11.78 22.20 -34.42
N GLN A 86 -10.94 23.07 -33.87
CA GLN A 86 -9.57 22.72 -33.53
C GLN A 86 -9.28 22.61 -32.04
N LYS A 87 -9.88 23.45 -31.18
CA LYS A 87 -9.54 23.47 -29.74
C LYS A 87 -10.72 22.99 -28.90
N ILE A 88 -10.52 21.90 -28.18
CA ILE A 88 -11.56 21.21 -27.40
C ILE A 88 -11.10 21.09 -25.96
N LEU A 89 -12.03 21.24 -25.02
CA LEU A 89 -11.79 21.00 -23.60
C LEU A 89 -12.06 19.54 -23.28
N VAL A 90 -11.03 18.81 -22.87
CA VAL A 90 -11.16 17.43 -22.39
C VAL A 90 -11.23 17.40 -20.87
N THR A 91 -11.96 16.42 -20.36
CA THR A 91 -12.20 16.24 -18.92
C THR A 91 -11.28 15.15 -18.37
N PRO A 92 -10.34 15.49 -17.47
CA PRO A 92 -9.50 14.51 -16.77
C PRO A 92 -10.32 13.54 -15.93
N TRP A 93 -9.80 12.33 -15.75
CA TRP A 93 -10.38 11.33 -14.86
C TRP A 93 -10.21 11.72 -13.39
N ASP A 94 -9.06 12.27 -13.01
CA ASP A 94 -8.84 12.87 -11.70
C ASP A 94 -9.55 14.24 -11.61
N TYR A 95 -10.65 14.28 -10.85
CA TYR A 95 -11.46 15.48 -10.63
C TYR A 95 -10.71 16.65 -9.97
N ARG A 96 -9.52 16.40 -9.41
CA ARG A 96 -8.69 17.48 -8.84
C ARG A 96 -7.91 18.23 -9.92
N ILE A 97 -7.93 17.76 -11.15
CA ILE A 97 -7.25 18.35 -12.30
C ILE A 97 -8.28 19.13 -13.13
N PRO A 98 -8.01 20.41 -13.47
CA PRO A 98 -8.92 21.19 -14.29
C PRO A 98 -9.01 20.63 -15.71
N LYS A 99 -10.11 20.92 -16.41
CA LYS A 99 -10.26 20.62 -17.84
C LYS A 99 -9.05 21.12 -18.65
N ILE A 100 -8.57 20.31 -19.58
CA ILE A 100 -7.37 20.60 -20.36
C ILE A 100 -7.80 20.96 -21.78
N ARG A 101 -7.26 22.05 -22.33
CA ARG A 101 -7.49 22.43 -23.72
C ARG A 101 -6.51 21.71 -24.62
N ILE A 102 -7.01 20.96 -25.59
CA ILE A 102 -6.20 20.26 -26.59
C ILE A 102 -6.59 20.69 -28.00
N SER A 103 -5.63 20.59 -28.93
CA SER A 103 -5.87 20.84 -30.35
C SER A 103 -5.95 19.53 -31.12
N THR A 104 -7.12 19.15 -31.65
CA THR A 104 -7.27 17.91 -32.43
C THR A 104 -8.43 17.97 -33.42
N GLN A 105 -8.29 17.28 -34.55
CA GLN A 105 -9.34 17.08 -35.56
C GLN A 105 -10.11 15.77 -35.37
N GLN A 106 -9.63 14.87 -34.49
CA GLN A 106 -10.16 13.51 -34.32
C GLN A 106 -11.12 13.39 -33.13
N ALA A 107 -11.67 14.49 -32.63
CA ALA A 107 -12.45 14.49 -31.39
C ALA A 107 -13.71 13.60 -31.47
N GLU A 108 -14.39 13.56 -32.62
CA GLU A 108 -15.56 12.70 -32.80
C GLU A 108 -15.19 11.21 -32.74
N ALA A 109 -14.01 10.83 -33.25
CA ALA A 109 -13.54 9.44 -33.22
C ALA A 109 -13.06 9.01 -31.81
N LEU A 110 -12.62 9.97 -30.99
CA LEU A 110 -12.05 9.73 -29.66
C LEU A 110 -13.08 9.87 -28.52
N GLN A 111 -14.34 10.15 -28.84
CA GLN A 111 -15.40 10.40 -27.86
C GLN A 111 -15.62 9.23 -26.90
N ASP A 112 -15.63 8.00 -27.41
CA ASP A 112 -15.88 6.78 -26.65
C ASP A 112 -14.59 6.14 -26.10
N TYR A 113 -13.46 6.85 -26.13
CA TYR A 113 -12.16 6.30 -25.77
C TYR A 113 -11.54 7.01 -24.57
N ARG A 114 -10.85 6.23 -23.72
CA ARG A 114 -9.91 6.74 -22.74
C ARG A 114 -8.63 7.16 -23.47
N VAL A 115 -8.21 8.40 -23.27
CA VAL A 115 -7.09 8.99 -23.99
C VAL A 115 -6.09 9.57 -23.00
N VAL A 116 -4.80 9.47 -23.30
CA VAL A 116 -3.72 10.11 -22.53
C VAL A 116 -3.40 11.47 -23.13
N VAL A 117 -3.39 12.49 -22.28
CA VAL A 117 -3.00 13.87 -22.60
C VAL A 117 -1.92 14.34 -21.63
N ARG A 118 -1.01 15.18 -22.13
CA ARG A 118 0.02 15.83 -21.31
C ARG A 118 -0.16 17.34 -21.34
N ILE A 119 -0.02 17.99 -20.19
CA ILE A 119 -0.08 19.45 -20.06
C ILE A 119 1.25 20.05 -20.51
N ASP A 120 1.19 21.06 -21.39
CA ASP A 120 2.35 21.75 -21.94
C ASP A 120 2.59 23.11 -21.30
N SER A 121 1.52 23.89 -21.13
CA SER A 121 1.59 25.26 -20.63
C SER A 121 0.28 25.70 -20.00
N TRP A 122 0.36 26.68 -19.10
CA TRP A 122 -0.82 27.35 -18.58
C TRP A 122 -0.57 28.86 -18.53
N GLU A 123 -1.01 29.53 -19.59
CA GLU A 123 -0.88 30.97 -19.77
C GLU A 123 -1.73 31.73 -18.74
N SER A 124 -1.25 32.89 -18.27
CA SER A 124 -1.93 33.73 -17.28
C SER A 124 -3.26 34.30 -17.78
N THR A 125 -3.42 34.42 -19.10
CA THR A 125 -4.63 34.87 -19.78
C THR A 125 -5.67 33.76 -19.94
N SER A 126 -5.29 32.50 -19.74
CA SER A 126 -6.16 31.34 -19.96
C SER A 126 -6.69 30.77 -18.64
N VAL A 127 -7.99 30.52 -18.60
CA VAL A 127 -8.65 29.82 -17.49
C VAL A 127 -8.21 28.36 -17.40
N TYR A 128 -7.93 27.72 -18.54
CA TYR A 128 -7.58 26.30 -18.63
C TYR A 128 -6.14 26.10 -19.15
N PRO A 129 -5.43 25.05 -18.70
CA PRO A 129 -4.13 24.67 -19.26
C PRO A 129 -4.27 24.19 -20.71
N ASN A 130 -3.21 24.39 -21.50
CA ASN A 130 -3.06 23.80 -22.83
C ASN A 130 -2.25 22.50 -22.72
N GLY A 131 -2.64 21.50 -23.50
CA GLY A 131 -1.92 20.23 -23.60
C GLY A 131 -2.04 19.59 -24.98
N HIS A 132 -1.40 18.44 -25.14
CA HIS A 132 -1.41 17.66 -26.37
C HIS A 132 -1.79 16.19 -26.14
N PHE A 133 -2.30 15.58 -27.20
CA PHE A 133 -2.62 14.16 -27.28
C PHE A 133 -1.35 13.31 -27.29
N VAL A 134 -1.34 12.22 -26.51
CA VAL A 134 -0.22 11.26 -26.48
C VAL A 134 -0.61 9.93 -27.13
N ARG A 135 -1.63 9.24 -26.61
CA ARG A 135 -2.08 7.93 -27.13
C ARG A 135 -3.50 7.59 -26.67
N VAL A 136 -4.13 6.65 -27.38
CA VAL A 136 -5.40 6.01 -26.97
C VAL A 136 -5.10 4.80 -26.07
N LEU A 137 -5.88 4.61 -25.00
CA LEU A 137 -5.76 3.45 -24.12
C LEU A 137 -6.73 2.34 -24.48
N GLY A 138 -8.00 2.68 -24.69
CA GLY A 138 -9.06 1.71 -24.96
C GLY A 138 -10.43 2.37 -24.94
N ARG A 139 -11.46 1.60 -25.27
CA ARG A 139 -12.85 2.10 -25.24
C ARG A 139 -13.32 2.24 -23.79
N ILE A 140 -14.14 3.24 -23.51
CA ILE A 140 -14.73 3.43 -22.17
C ILE A 140 -15.60 2.21 -21.83
N GLY A 141 -15.36 1.66 -20.64
CA GLY A 141 -16.04 0.45 -20.15
C GLY A 141 -15.46 -0.87 -20.64
N ASP A 142 -14.41 -0.86 -21.46
CA ASP A 142 -13.62 -2.06 -21.77
C ASP A 142 -12.60 -2.33 -20.66
N LEU A 143 -12.46 -3.59 -20.25
CA LEU A 143 -11.66 -3.98 -19.08
C LEU A 143 -10.19 -3.57 -19.24
N GLU A 144 -9.58 -3.91 -20.38
CA GLU A 144 -8.17 -3.57 -20.66
C GLU A 144 -7.94 -2.06 -20.72
N GLY A 145 -8.90 -1.32 -21.29
CA GLY A 145 -8.86 0.15 -21.37
C GLY A 145 -8.92 0.83 -20.01
N GLU A 146 -9.81 0.37 -19.13
CA GLU A 146 -9.96 0.91 -17.78
C GLU A 146 -8.79 0.51 -16.86
N ILE A 147 -8.27 -0.73 -16.97
CA ILE A 147 -7.03 -1.14 -16.26
C ILE A 147 -5.85 -0.28 -16.71
N ALA A 148 -5.67 -0.09 -18.03
CA ALA A 148 -4.61 0.77 -18.54
C ALA A 148 -4.73 2.22 -18.06
N ALA A 149 -5.96 2.73 -17.90
CA ALA A 149 -6.21 4.04 -17.32
C ALA A 149 -5.76 4.12 -15.86
N ILE A 150 -6.12 3.13 -15.03
CA ILE A 150 -5.70 3.04 -13.61
C ILE A 150 -4.18 3.06 -13.49
N LEU A 151 -3.47 2.32 -14.35
CA LEU A 151 -2.01 2.24 -14.32
C LEU A 151 -1.36 3.60 -14.65
N VAL A 152 -1.80 4.25 -15.73
CA VAL A 152 -1.28 5.58 -16.15
C VAL A 152 -1.53 6.62 -15.07
N GLU A 153 -2.70 6.60 -14.45
CA GLU A 153 -3.11 7.58 -13.45
C GLU A 153 -2.35 7.47 -12.13
N ASN A 154 -1.83 6.28 -11.83
CA ASN A 154 -0.92 6.07 -10.71
C ASN A 154 0.57 6.16 -11.12
N SER A 155 0.86 6.63 -12.34
CA SER A 155 2.21 6.71 -12.91
C SER A 155 2.95 5.37 -12.91
N ILE A 156 2.21 4.26 -13.05
CA ILE A 156 2.74 2.91 -13.10
C ILE A 156 3.05 2.55 -14.57
N CYS A 157 4.31 2.21 -14.83
CA CYS A 157 4.76 1.70 -16.11
C CYS A 157 5.16 0.25 -15.95
N VAL A 158 4.55 -0.63 -16.75
CA VAL A 158 4.77 -2.07 -16.73
C VAL A 158 5.22 -2.53 -18.10
N ALA A 159 6.45 -2.17 -18.43
CA ALA A 159 7.13 -2.69 -19.60
C ALA A 159 7.48 -4.18 -19.39
N PRO A 160 7.54 -4.99 -20.46
CA PRO A 160 8.06 -6.34 -20.36
C PRO A 160 9.54 -6.29 -19.92
N PHE A 161 9.96 -7.30 -19.16
CA PHE A 161 11.36 -7.42 -18.75
C PHE A 161 12.25 -7.72 -19.96
N SER A 162 13.44 -7.12 -20.00
CA SER A 162 14.51 -7.53 -20.94
C SER A 162 15.05 -8.91 -20.57
N GLU A 163 15.76 -9.58 -21.49
CA GLU A 163 16.41 -10.87 -21.22
C GLU A 163 17.28 -10.82 -19.94
N ILE A 164 17.19 -11.87 -19.13
CA ILE A 164 17.84 -11.94 -17.81
C ILE A 164 18.95 -12.97 -17.88
N GLN A 165 20.13 -12.59 -17.40
CA GLN A 165 21.19 -13.55 -17.11
C GLN A 165 21.01 -14.05 -15.68
N VAL A 166 20.57 -15.30 -15.53
CA VAL A 166 20.58 -15.98 -14.22
C VAL A 166 22.01 -16.46 -13.97
N MET A 167 22.67 -15.87 -12.98
CA MET A 167 23.97 -16.37 -12.52
C MET A 167 23.76 -17.56 -11.59
N ASN A 168 24.54 -18.63 -11.78
CA ASN A 168 24.49 -19.80 -10.92
C ASN A 168 25.91 -20.17 -10.43
N PRO A 169 26.50 -19.41 -9.51
CA PRO A 169 27.74 -19.82 -8.87
C PRO A 169 27.46 -20.85 -7.78
N GLU A 170 28.29 -21.91 -7.70
CA GLU A 170 28.22 -22.96 -6.67
C GLU A 170 28.41 -22.39 -5.24
N GLU A 171 27.34 -21.87 -4.63
CA GLU A 171 27.34 -21.28 -3.27
C GLU A 171 26.89 -22.28 -2.18
N GLU A 172 26.49 -23.50 -2.56
CA GLU A 172 25.95 -24.52 -1.65
C GLU A 172 26.86 -24.79 -0.45
N LYS A 173 28.18 -24.88 -0.67
CA LYS A 173 29.17 -25.17 0.40
C LYS A 173 29.33 -24.07 1.44
N ARG A 174 28.88 -22.83 1.16
CA ARG A 174 28.99 -21.69 2.08
C ARG A 174 27.73 -21.51 2.93
N ARG A 175 26.64 -22.19 2.59
CA ARG A 175 25.33 -22.05 3.23
C ARG A 175 25.16 -23.12 4.30
N LEU A 176 24.38 -22.78 5.33
CA LEU A 176 23.97 -23.75 6.35
C LEU A 176 22.88 -24.67 5.75
N ASP A 177 23.15 -25.96 5.73
CA ASP A 177 22.21 -26.96 5.21
C ASP A 177 21.15 -27.32 6.25
N LEU A 178 19.89 -27.01 5.95
CA LEU A 178 18.75 -27.31 6.82
C LEU A 178 17.82 -28.39 6.24
N ARG A 179 18.14 -28.96 5.06
CA ARG A 179 17.24 -29.84 4.30
C ARG A 179 16.79 -31.07 5.09
N ASP A 180 17.71 -31.69 5.81
CA ASP A 180 17.44 -32.93 6.56
C ASP A 180 17.21 -32.70 8.06
N THR A 181 17.54 -31.51 8.57
CA THR A 181 17.53 -31.22 10.01
C THR A 181 16.25 -30.52 10.48
N HIS A 182 15.50 -29.92 9.55
CA HIS A 182 14.29 -29.15 9.83
C HIS A 182 13.14 -29.62 8.95
N LEU A 183 11.96 -29.75 9.55
CA LEU A 183 10.71 -29.87 8.79
C LEU A 183 10.24 -28.47 8.43
N ILE A 184 10.47 -28.07 7.19
CA ILE A 184 10.15 -26.73 6.69
C ILE A 184 8.87 -26.81 5.86
N PHE A 185 7.97 -25.85 6.06
CA PHE A 185 6.71 -25.76 5.32
C PHE A 185 6.33 -24.30 5.06
N SER A 186 5.51 -24.08 4.04
CA SER A 186 4.96 -22.76 3.67
C SER A 186 3.44 -22.75 3.83
N ILE A 187 2.87 -21.61 4.18
CA ILE A 187 1.42 -21.41 4.31
C ILE A 187 1.04 -20.16 3.53
N ASP A 188 0.32 -20.37 2.43
CA ASP A 188 0.03 -19.30 1.46
C ASP A 188 -1.44 -19.25 1.06
N PRO A 189 -1.90 -18.13 0.45
CA PRO A 189 -3.20 -18.09 -0.20
C PRO A 189 -3.29 -19.11 -1.35
N LYS A 190 -4.51 -19.62 -1.59
CA LYS A 190 -4.77 -20.47 -2.75
C LYS A 190 -4.41 -19.75 -4.06
N GLY A 191 -3.55 -20.37 -4.85
CA GLY A 191 -3.04 -19.84 -6.12
C GLY A 191 -1.77 -19.00 -6.01
N CYS A 192 -1.16 -18.91 -4.82
CA CYS A 192 0.15 -18.26 -4.67
C CYS A 192 1.21 -19.01 -5.50
N GLU A 193 1.96 -18.27 -6.31
CA GLU A 193 3.06 -18.81 -7.13
C GLU A 193 4.43 -18.34 -6.62
N ASP A 194 4.47 -17.19 -5.95
CA ASP A 194 5.64 -16.48 -5.43
C ASP A 194 5.74 -16.65 -3.91
N VAL A 195 6.05 -17.88 -3.48
CA VAL A 195 6.26 -18.20 -2.05
C VAL A 195 7.54 -17.52 -1.54
N ASP A 196 7.37 -16.46 -0.75
CA ASP A 196 8.46 -15.69 -0.13
C ASP A 196 8.96 -16.32 1.17
N ASP A 197 8.06 -16.88 1.98
CA ASP A 197 8.34 -17.32 3.35
C ASP A 197 8.00 -18.79 3.61
N ALA A 198 8.78 -19.39 4.50
CA ALA A 198 8.56 -20.71 5.05
C ALA A 198 8.91 -20.72 6.54
N LEU A 199 8.31 -21.66 7.28
CA LEU A 199 8.41 -21.79 8.72
C LEU A 199 8.98 -23.17 9.07
N SER A 200 9.69 -23.23 10.19
CA SER A 200 9.99 -24.49 10.87
C SER A 200 9.94 -24.32 12.38
N VAL A 201 9.60 -25.41 13.07
CA VAL A 201 9.67 -25.48 14.53
C VAL A 201 10.18 -26.84 14.95
N ARG A 202 11.07 -26.89 15.93
CA ARG A 202 11.54 -28.15 16.53
C ARG A 202 11.93 -27.99 17.98
N THR A 203 11.93 -29.09 18.72
CA THR A 203 12.48 -29.13 20.08
C THR A 203 13.96 -29.48 20.00
N LEU A 204 14.80 -28.67 20.66
CA LEU A 204 16.23 -28.88 20.77
C LEU A 204 16.58 -29.94 21.84
N PRO A 205 17.78 -30.55 21.81
CA PRO A 205 18.18 -31.56 22.79
C PRO A 205 18.19 -31.08 24.25
N ASN A 206 18.31 -29.77 24.48
CA ASN A 206 18.25 -29.14 25.79
C ASN A 206 16.82 -28.90 26.30
N GLY A 207 15.79 -29.24 25.51
CA GLY A 207 14.37 -29.04 25.84
C GLY A 207 13.78 -27.72 25.35
N ASN A 208 14.61 -26.79 24.87
CA ASN A 208 14.17 -25.51 24.30
C ASN A 208 13.49 -25.71 22.94
N LEU A 209 12.75 -24.70 22.48
CA LEU A 209 12.17 -24.66 21.15
C LEU A 209 13.06 -23.86 20.21
N GLU A 210 13.22 -24.32 18.98
CA GLU A 210 13.81 -23.54 17.89
C GLU A 210 12.73 -23.19 16.87
N LEU A 211 12.50 -21.89 16.67
CA LEU A 211 11.61 -21.35 15.65
C LEU A 211 12.45 -20.81 14.49
N GLY A 212 12.16 -21.25 13.28
CA GLY A 212 12.79 -20.77 12.06
C GLY A 212 11.81 -20.05 11.15
N VAL A 213 12.16 -18.82 10.75
CA VAL A 213 11.55 -18.13 9.61
C VAL A 213 12.57 -18.09 8.48
N HIS A 214 12.23 -18.68 7.35
CA HIS A 214 13.08 -18.84 6.19
C HIS A 214 12.52 -18.01 5.04
N ILE A 215 13.28 -17.03 4.55
CA ILE A 215 12.83 -16.11 3.50
C ILE A 215 13.62 -16.35 2.22
N ALA A 216 12.97 -16.31 1.05
CA ALA A 216 13.59 -16.45 -0.26
C ALA A 216 14.86 -15.57 -0.42
N ASP A 217 15.99 -16.15 -0.81
CA ASP A 217 17.24 -15.40 -1.01
C ASP A 217 17.34 -14.81 -2.42
N VAL A 218 16.55 -13.76 -2.66
CA VAL A 218 16.57 -13.00 -3.92
C VAL A 218 17.93 -12.33 -4.14
N THR A 219 18.62 -11.94 -3.07
CA THR A 219 19.89 -11.19 -3.17
C THR A 219 21.02 -11.99 -3.79
N HIS A 220 20.95 -13.33 -3.72
CA HIS A 220 21.89 -14.21 -4.42
C HIS A 220 21.76 -14.12 -5.94
N PHE A 221 20.52 -14.06 -6.47
CA PHE A 221 20.25 -14.03 -7.90
C PHE A 221 20.25 -12.61 -8.49
N VAL A 222 19.98 -11.59 -7.66
CA VAL A 222 19.90 -10.18 -8.07
C VAL A 222 21.04 -9.37 -7.46
N ALA A 223 22.16 -9.35 -8.18
CA ALA A 223 23.32 -8.54 -7.83
C ALA A 223 22.98 -7.03 -7.82
N ALA A 224 23.59 -6.28 -6.91
CA ALA A 224 23.39 -4.83 -6.82
C ALA A 224 23.79 -4.14 -8.13
N ASN A 225 23.00 -3.15 -8.56
CA ASN A 225 23.21 -2.39 -9.80
C ASN A 225 23.20 -3.20 -11.10
N SER A 226 22.81 -4.48 -11.07
CA SER A 226 22.46 -5.23 -12.28
C SER A 226 21.23 -4.62 -12.97
N TYR A 227 20.99 -4.94 -14.25
CA TYR A 227 19.78 -4.50 -14.96
C TYR A 227 18.49 -4.92 -14.22
N THR A 228 18.47 -6.14 -13.68
CA THR A 228 17.36 -6.64 -12.87
C THR A 228 17.19 -5.84 -11.58
N ASP A 229 18.27 -5.46 -10.90
CA ASP A 229 18.21 -4.61 -9.69
C ASP A 229 17.68 -3.20 -10.01
N VAL A 230 18.11 -2.61 -11.12
CA VAL A 230 17.66 -1.28 -11.56
C VAL A 230 16.16 -1.30 -11.88
N GLU A 231 15.69 -2.34 -12.57
CA GLU A 231 14.27 -2.50 -12.89
C GLU A 231 13.44 -2.77 -11.62
N ALA A 232 13.92 -3.65 -10.74
CA ALA A 232 13.27 -3.92 -9.45
C ALA A 232 13.21 -2.66 -8.57
N ARG A 233 14.27 -1.83 -8.57
CA ARG A 233 14.31 -0.53 -7.91
C ARG A 233 13.30 0.44 -8.53
N ALA A 234 13.18 0.48 -9.86
CA ALA A 234 12.26 1.35 -10.57
C ALA A 234 10.79 1.03 -10.25
N ARG A 235 10.43 -0.26 -10.20
CA ARG A 235 9.09 -0.76 -9.83
C ARG A 235 8.83 -0.66 -8.33
N ALA A 236 9.85 -0.94 -7.51
CA ALA A 236 9.89 -0.96 -6.04
C ALA A 236 8.97 -1.97 -5.33
N THR A 237 7.84 -2.33 -5.92
CA THR A 237 6.87 -3.31 -5.41
C THR A 237 6.13 -3.97 -6.56
N THR A 238 5.65 -5.20 -6.35
CA THR A 238 4.67 -5.85 -7.24
C THR A 238 3.33 -5.12 -7.16
N TYR A 239 2.67 -4.91 -8.29
CA TYR A 239 1.33 -4.31 -8.34
C TYR A 239 0.27 -5.40 -8.42
N TYR A 240 -0.57 -5.51 -7.40
CA TYR A 240 -1.69 -6.45 -7.35
C TYR A 240 -2.97 -5.74 -7.79
N LEU A 241 -3.58 -6.20 -8.87
CA LEU A 241 -4.92 -5.80 -9.32
C LEU A 241 -5.91 -6.93 -9.03
N ALA A 242 -7.20 -6.69 -9.26
CA ALA A 242 -8.23 -7.68 -8.94
C ALA A 242 -8.13 -8.96 -9.79
N ASP A 243 -7.73 -8.85 -11.06
CA ASP A 243 -7.63 -9.97 -12.01
C ASP A 243 -6.20 -10.46 -12.26
N ARG A 244 -5.21 -9.56 -12.15
CA ARG A 244 -3.82 -9.85 -12.50
C ARG A 244 -2.84 -9.20 -11.54
N ARG A 245 -1.58 -9.59 -11.69
CA ARG A 245 -0.45 -8.94 -11.02
C ARG A 245 0.60 -8.50 -12.02
N TYR A 246 1.34 -7.47 -11.65
CA TYR A 246 2.54 -7.05 -12.37
C TYR A 246 3.75 -7.15 -11.46
N ASP A 247 4.57 -8.15 -11.73
CA ASP A 247 5.68 -8.51 -10.85
C ASP A 247 6.78 -7.45 -10.82
N MET A 248 7.38 -7.29 -9.64
CA MET A 248 8.59 -6.49 -9.45
C MET A 248 9.80 -7.15 -10.11
N LEU A 249 9.88 -8.47 -10.01
CA LEU A 249 10.93 -9.30 -10.60
C LEU A 249 10.36 -10.14 -11.75
N PRO A 250 11.19 -10.54 -12.72
CA PRO A 250 10.76 -11.44 -13.78
C PRO A 250 10.28 -12.80 -13.25
N SER A 251 9.34 -13.42 -13.97
CA SER A 251 8.71 -14.69 -13.60
C SER A 251 9.70 -15.83 -13.32
N VAL A 252 10.81 -15.90 -14.07
CA VAL A 252 11.88 -16.90 -13.84
C VAL A 252 12.46 -16.78 -12.43
N LEU A 253 12.59 -15.56 -11.90
CA LEU A 253 13.06 -15.33 -10.54
C LEU A 253 11.93 -15.45 -9.53
N SER A 254 10.79 -14.80 -9.76
CA SER A 254 9.70 -14.71 -8.77
C SER A 254 8.92 -16.01 -8.59
N ALA A 255 8.62 -16.73 -9.67
CA ALA A 255 7.75 -17.91 -9.64
C ALA A 255 8.49 -19.25 -9.65
N ASP A 256 9.80 -19.25 -9.89
CA ASP A 256 10.61 -20.48 -9.93
C ASP A 256 11.84 -20.41 -9.01
N VAL A 257 12.88 -19.68 -9.42
CA VAL A 257 14.22 -19.81 -8.82
C VAL A 257 14.28 -19.32 -7.37
N CYS A 258 13.64 -18.19 -7.06
CA CYS A 258 13.61 -17.66 -5.70
C CYS A 258 12.47 -18.24 -4.85
N SER A 259 11.37 -18.66 -5.49
CA SER A 259 10.20 -19.14 -4.78
C SER A 259 10.51 -20.42 -3.99
N LEU A 260 10.08 -20.47 -2.73
CA LEU A 260 10.29 -21.59 -1.82
C LEU A 260 9.32 -22.76 -2.10
N LEU A 261 9.35 -23.25 -3.34
CA LEU A 261 8.49 -24.33 -3.83
C LEU A 261 8.69 -25.63 -3.05
N SER A 262 7.61 -26.39 -2.91
CA SER A 262 7.61 -27.67 -2.19
C SER A 262 8.40 -28.74 -2.95
N GLY A 263 9.19 -29.53 -2.22
CA GLY A 263 9.96 -30.66 -2.74
C GLY A 263 11.26 -30.29 -3.46
N VAL A 264 11.60 -29.00 -3.59
CA VAL A 264 12.78 -28.55 -4.32
C VAL A 264 13.75 -27.82 -3.39
N ASP A 265 15.05 -27.98 -3.65
CA ASP A 265 16.10 -27.26 -2.92
C ASP A 265 16.10 -25.79 -3.31
N ARG A 266 16.07 -24.94 -2.29
CA ARG A 266 15.98 -23.49 -2.44
C ARG A 266 16.90 -22.78 -1.47
N TYR A 267 17.44 -21.65 -1.92
CA TYR A 267 18.24 -20.77 -1.10
C TYR A 267 17.35 -19.81 -0.31
N ALA A 268 17.62 -19.73 0.99
CA ALA A 268 16.89 -18.86 1.90
C ALA A 268 17.84 -18.07 2.79
N VAL A 269 17.38 -16.91 3.24
CA VAL A 269 17.93 -16.18 4.39
C VAL A 269 17.05 -16.53 5.59
N SER A 270 17.62 -17.24 6.55
CA SER A 270 16.90 -17.74 7.71
C SER A 270 17.19 -16.91 8.96
N VAL A 271 16.13 -16.65 9.71
CA VAL A 271 16.18 -16.16 11.08
C VAL A 271 15.75 -17.29 12.00
N LEU A 272 16.66 -17.72 12.86
CA LEU A 272 16.46 -18.83 13.78
C LEU A 272 16.46 -18.28 15.21
N TRP A 273 15.45 -18.63 15.99
CA TRP A 273 15.32 -18.25 17.39
C TRP A 273 15.34 -19.47 18.29
N GLU A 274 16.10 -19.39 19.37
CA GLU A 274 16.00 -20.32 20.48
C GLU A 274 15.10 -19.69 21.55
N LEU A 275 14.01 -20.39 21.86
CA LEU A 275 12.97 -20.00 22.80
C LEU A 275 12.99 -20.97 23.99
N GLU A 276 12.84 -20.43 25.20
CA GLU A 276 12.52 -21.28 26.34
C GLU A 276 11.10 -21.85 26.19
N LYS A 277 10.89 -23.12 26.56
CA LYS A 277 9.67 -23.87 26.19
C LYS A 277 8.42 -23.41 26.93
N GLU A 278 8.56 -23.01 28.20
CA GLU A 278 7.43 -22.67 29.07
C GLU A 278 7.05 -21.19 28.99
N SER A 279 8.04 -20.29 29.08
CA SER A 279 7.85 -18.84 29.05
C SER A 279 7.81 -18.26 27.65
N TYR A 280 8.30 -19.00 26.64
CA TYR A 280 8.57 -18.50 25.29
C TYR A 280 9.53 -17.30 25.27
N GLU A 281 10.36 -17.16 26.32
CA GLU A 281 11.38 -16.12 26.35
C GLU A 281 12.44 -16.36 25.26
N MET A 282 12.80 -15.28 24.60
CA MET A 282 13.80 -15.24 23.55
C MET A 282 15.21 -15.35 24.12
N LEU A 283 15.82 -16.53 24.02
CA LEU A 283 17.16 -16.79 24.53
C LEU A 283 18.25 -16.37 23.54
N ARG A 284 18.04 -16.67 22.25
CA ARG A 284 19.03 -16.39 21.20
C ARG A 284 18.39 -16.15 19.85
N VAL A 285 19.01 -15.30 19.04
CA VAL A 285 18.70 -15.11 17.61
C VAL A 285 19.93 -15.38 16.74
N CYS A 286 19.74 -16.06 15.61
CA CYS A 286 20.77 -16.31 14.62
C CYS A 286 20.25 -15.96 13.22
N TYR A 287 21.12 -15.35 12.40
CA TYR A 287 20.83 -14.98 11.02
C TYR A 287 21.81 -15.71 10.11
N LYS A 288 21.32 -16.51 9.15
CA LYS A 288 22.17 -17.33 8.28
C LYS A 288 21.62 -17.43 6.85
N LYS A 289 22.53 -17.45 5.88
CA LYS A 289 22.22 -18.01 4.55
C LYS A 289 22.12 -19.52 4.68
N THR A 290 21.06 -20.07 4.13
CA THR A 290 20.68 -21.48 4.28
C THR A 290 20.26 -22.10 2.96
N ILE A 291 20.30 -23.42 2.91
CA ILE A 291 19.65 -24.24 1.89
C ILE A 291 18.54 -25.01 2.58
N ILE A 292 17.35 -24.93 2.01
CA ILE A 292 16.15 -25.52 2.58
C ILE A 292 15.44 -26.35 1.53
N ARG A 293 14.60 -27.29 1.99
CA ARG A 293 13.65 -28.01 1.16
C ARG A 293 12.29 -27.93 1.85
N SER A 294 11.37 -27.17 1.28
CA SER A 294 10.00 -27.07 1.80
C SER A 294 9.30 -28.40 1.61
N ALA A 295 8.98 -29.10 2.70
CA ALA A 295 8.32 -30.40 2.64
C ALA A 295 6.88 -30.27 2.16
N TYR A 296 6.20 -29.19 2.56
CA TYR A 296 4.79 -28.96 2.24
C TYR A 296 4.52 -27.50 1.86
N LYS A 297 3.66 -27.32 0.87
CA LYS A 297 3.01 -26.06 0.55
C LYS A 297 1.54 -26.16 0.97
N LEU A 298 1.23 -25.56 2.11
CA LEU A 298 -0.11 -25.56 2.68
C LEU A 298 -0.87 -24.32 2.23
N VAL A 299 -2.18 -24.50 2.11
CA VAL A 299 -3.11 -23.40 1.92
C VAL A 299 -3.71 -23.04 3.29
N TYR A 300 -4.00 -21.77 3.57
CA TYR A 300 -4.49 -21.32 4.88
C TYR A 300 -5.65 -22.16 5.44
N GLU A 301 -6.64 -22.48 4.61
CA GLU A 301 -7.79 -23.30 4.99
C GLU A 301 -7.38 -24.73 5.40
N ALA A 302 -6.38 -25.31 4.73
CA ALA A 302 -5.86 -26.63 5.06
C ALA A 302 -5.02 -26.59 6.34
N ALA A 303 -4.23 -25.52 6.54
CA ALA A 303 -3.48 -25.31 7.78
C ALA A 303 -4.42 -25.11 8.97
N GLN A 304 -5.52 -24.37 8.81
CA GLN A 304 -6.50 -24.16 9.86
C GLN A 304 -7.16 -25.48 10.25
N ALA A 305 -7.54 -26.31 9.26
CA ALA A 305 -8.11 -27.63 9.53
C ALA A 305 -7.16 -28.55 10.31
N LEU A 306 -5.84 -28.37 10.20
CA LEU A 306 -4.85 -29.09 11.00
C LEU A 306 -4.75 -28.55 12.44
N ILE A 307 -4.86 -27.23 12.63
CA ILE A 307 -4.80 -26.57 13.94
C ILE A 307 -6.08 -26.77 14.74
N ASP A 308 -7.25 -26.77 14.10
CA ASP A 308 -8.55 -26.97 14.78
C ASP A 308 -8.65 -28.35 15.47
N GLY A 309 -7.73 -29.27 15.14
CA GLY A 309 -7.54 -30.54 15.83
C GLY A 309 -6.75 -30.46 17.16
N ASP A 310 -6.06 -29.35 17.45
CA ASP A 310 -5.22 -29.20 18.65
C ASP A 310 -5.04 -27.72 19.07
N THR A 311 -5.69 -27.33 20.18
CA THR A 311 -5.75 -25.94 20.67
C THR A 311 -4.40 -25.42 21.20
N THR A 312 -3.83 -24.36 20.61
CA THR A 312 -2.79 -23.56 21.28
C THR A 312 -2.87 -22.07 20.94
N ARG A 313 -2.91 -21.22 21.98
CA ARG A 313 -2.88 -19.74 21.93
C ARG A 313 -1.77 -19.24 22.86
N ALA A 314 -0.70 -18.63 22.33
CA ALA A 314 0.38 -18.09 23.18
C ALA A 314 0.99 -16.77 22.64
N VAL A 315 1.27 -16.67 21.34
CA VAL A 315 2.03 -15.53 20.79
C VAL A 315 1.23 -14.22 20.77
N ARG A 316 -0.10 -14.29 20.64
CA ARG A 316 -1.01 -13.13 20.59
C ARG A 316 -1.05 -12.31 21.90
N ALA A 317 -1.09 -13.00 23.04
CA ALA A 317 -1.33 -12.36 24.34
C ALA A 317 -0.25 -11.34 24.72
N GLN A 318 1.00 -11.59 24.31
CA GLN A 318 2.12 -10.70 24.59
C GLN A 318 2.02 -9.38 23.81
N ARG A 319 1.59 -9.41 22.54
CA ARG A 319 1.47 -8.21 21.70
C ARG A 319 0.27 -7.33 22.10
N ASP A 320 -0.87 -7.93 22.43
CA ASP A 320 -2.04 -7.21 22.94
C ASP A 320 -1.72 -6.50 24.27
N SER A 321 -0.92 -7.15 25.14
CA SER A 321 -0.47 -6.53 26.40
C SER A 321 0.39 -5.26 26.18
N CYS A 322 1.17 -5.25 25.09
CA CYS A 322 1.99 -4.13 24.64
C CYS A 322 1.20 -3.04 23.87
N GLY A 323 -0.11 -3.25 23.64
CA GLY A 323 -1.01 -2.24 23.08
C GLY A 323 -0.99 -2.16 21.55
N ALA A 324 -0.81 -3.29 20.86
CA ALA A 324 -1.08 -3.34 19.43
C ALA A 324 -2.56 -3.08 19.12
N LEU A 325 -2.82 -2.48 17.96
CA LEU A 325 -4.16 -2.13 17.52
C LEU A 325 -4.58 -3.01 16.34
N GLU A 326 -5.69 -3.71 16.49
CA GLU A 326 -6.34 -4.45 15.41
C GLU A 326 -7.44 -3.61 14.78
N LEU A 327 -7.19 -3.24 13.52
CA LEU A 327 -8.14 -2.50 12.70
C LEU A 327 -8.63 -3.45 11.61
N GLU A 328 -9.83 -3.98 11.81
CA GLU A 328 -10.47 -4.85 10.84
C GLU A 328 -10.82 -4.08 9.56
N GLY A 329 -10.31 -4.55 8.43
CA GLY A 329 -10.80 -4.20 7.11
C GLY A 329 -11.38 -5.45 6.47
N VAL A 330 -12.61 -5.36 5.95
CA VAL A 330 -13.18 -6.44 5.14
C VAL A 330 -12.52 -6.39 3.76
N GLU A 331 -11.55 -7.28 3.51
CA GLU A 331 -10.96 -7.44 2.18
C GLU A 331 -11.91 -8.27 1.30
N ILE A 332 -12.26 -7.75 0.11
CA ILE A 332 -13.09 -8.47 -0.86
C ILE A 332 -12.20 -9.08 -1.94
N ARG A 333 -12.38 -10.37 -2.21
CA ARG A 333 -11.74 -11.08 -3.33
C ARG A 333 -12.72 -11.22 -4.47
N VAL A 334 -12.27 -10.82 -5.66
CA VAL A 334 -13.02 -11.02 -6.90
C VAL A 334 -12.75 -12.44 -7.41
N GLN A 335 -13.82 -13.20 -7.68
CA GLN A 335 -13.73 -14.50 -8.31
C GLN A 335 -14.08 -14.37 -9.80
N LEU A 336 -13.15 -14.78 -10.66
CA LEU A 336 -13.32 -14.77 -12.11
C LEU A 336 -13.64 -16.18 -12.62
N ASP A 337 -14.41 -16.25 -13.71
CA ASP A 337 -14.62 -17.47 -14.48
C ASP A 337 -13.46 -17.75 -15.46
N ASP A 338 -13.47 -18.89 -16.15
CA ASP A 338 -12.45 -19.29 -17.13
C ASP A 338 -12.36 -18.33 -18.36
N LYS A 339 -13.32 -17.41 -18.50
CA LYS A 339 -13.39 -16.40 -19.57
C LYS A 339 -13.09 -14.99 -19.05
N ASN A 340 -12.55 -14.86 -17.83
CA ASN A 340 -12.26 -13.60 -17.13
C ASN A 340 -13.49 -12.72 -16.84
N ASN A 341 -14.71 -13.26 -16.84
CA ASN A 341 -15.88 -12.55 -16.34
C ASN A 341 -15.99 -12.70 -14.83
N ILE A 342 -16.64 -11.72 -14.20
CA ILE A 342 -16.82 -11.71 -12.75
C ILE A 342 -17.91 -12.70 -12.35
N HIS A 343 -17.52 -13.79 -11.71
CA HIS A 343 -18.45 -14.79 -11.19
C HIS A 343 -19.05 -14.36 -9.86
N ASP A 344 -18.20 -13.95 -8.89
CA ASP A 344 -18.67 -13.53 -7.57
C ASP A 344 -17.69 -12.60 -6.83
N LEU A 345 -18.19 -11.94 -5.78
CA LEU A 345 -17.42 -11.12 -4.86
C LEU A 345 -17.47 -11.77 -3.47
N ILE A 346 -16.35 -12.32 -3.01
CA ILE A 346 -16.30 -13.09 -1.75
C ILE A 346 -15.50 -12.29 -0.71
N PRO A 347 -16.09 -11.96 0.45
CA PRO A 347 -15.34 -11.38 1.55
C PRO A 347 -14.36 -12.41 2.12
N LYS A 348 -13.10 -11.98 2.31
CA LYS A 348 -12.06 -12.82 2.89
C LYS A 348 -12.36 -13.07 4.37
N GLN A 349 -12.45 -14.33 4.75
CA GLN A 349 -12.65 -14.71 6.15
C GLN A 349 -11.32 -14.66 6.90
N PRO A 350 -11.25 -13.98 8.06
CA PRO A 350 -10.09 -14.08 8.93
C PRO A 350 -10.01 -15.50 9.51
N LEU A 351 -8.80 -16.06 9.53
CA LEU A 351 -8.51 -17.39 10.11
C LEU A 351 -7.36 -17.21 11.11
N GLU A 352 -7.32 -18.00 12.17
CA GLU A 352 -6.30 -17.93 13.22
C GLU A 352 -4.89 -18.17 12.67
N VAL A 353 -4.75 -19.05 11.66
CA VAL A 353 -3.47 -19.25 10.98
C VAL A 353 -2.94 -17.97 10.32
N HIS A 354 -3.82 -17.12 9.78
CA HIS A 354 -3.38 -15.84 9.20
C HIS A 354 -2.70 -14.97 10.26
N GLU A 355 -3.26 -14.93 11.48
CA GLU A 355 -2.67 -14.20 12.61
C GLU A 355 -1.33 -14.81 13.02
N THR A 356 -1.27 -16.13 13.16
CA THR A 356 -0.06 -16.86 13.58
C THR A 356 1.10 -16.60 12.63
N VAL A 357 0.88 -16.73 11.32
CA VAL A 357 1.91 -16.44 10.30
C VAL A 357 2.30 -14.96 10.37
N ALA A 358 1.33 -14.05 10.51
CA ALA A 358 1.61 -12.63 10.63
C ALA A 358 2.51 -12.30 11.84
N GLU A 359 2.29 -12.91 13.01
CA GLU A 359 3.14 -12.73 14.19
C GLU A 359 4.58 -13.21 13.95
N CYS A 360 4.77 -14.39 13.34
CA CYS A 360 6.09 -14.88 12.97
C CYS A 360 6.82 -13.91 12.04
N MET A 361 6.11 -13.35 11.05
CA MET A 361 6.68 -12.36 10.14
C MET A 361 6.98 -11.03 10.83
N ILE A 362 6.11 -10.55 11.72
CA ILE A 362 6.36 -9.33 12.50
C ILE A 362 7.60 -9.50 13.38
N LEU A 363 7.74 -10.66 14.04
CA LEU A 363 8.92 -11.00 14.85
C LEU A 363 10.20 -11.01 14.02
N ALA A 364 10.19 -11.66 12.84
CA ALA A 364 11.30 -11.65 11.89
C ALA A 364 11.73 -10.23 11.52
N ASN A 365 10.77 -9.42 11.09
CA ASN A 365 10.97 -8.04 10.70
C ASN A 365 11.54 -7.18 11.85
N HIS A 366 11.04 -7.36 13.08
CA HIS A 366 11.50 -6.61 14.25
C HIS A 366 12.96 -6.94 14.62
N TRP A 367 13.32 -8.23 14.67
CA TRP A 367 14.67 -8.65 15.02
C TRP A 367 15.69 -8.26 13.96
N VAL A 368 15.34 -8.40 12.68
CA VAL A 368 16.18 -7.91 11.58
C VAL A 368 16.35 -6.40 11.66
N ALA A 369 15.29 -5.64 11.94
CA ALA A 369 15.37 -4.19 12.13
C ALA A 369 16.34 -3.79 13.25
N LYS A 370 16.27 -4.47 14.41
CA LYS A 370 17.23 -4.27 15.51
C LYS A 370 18.66 -4.50 15.03
N LYS A 371 18.93 -5.69 14.44
CA LYS A 371 20.26 -6.07 13.99
C LYS A 371 20.85 -5.07 12.99
N ILE A 372 20.15 -4.74 11.92
CA ILE A 372 20.69 -3.80 10.91
C ILE A 372 20.89 -2.40 11.46
N SER A 373 20.04 -1.95 12.41
CA SER A 373 20.18 -0.63 13.02
C SER A 373 21.37 -0.54 13.98
N GLU A 374 21.75 -1.66 14.61
CA GLU A 374 22.92 -1.72 15.49
C GLU A 374 24.23 -1.70 14.70
N ASP A 375 24.30 -2.46 13.59
CA ASP A 375 25.50 -2.48 12.75
C ASP A 375 25.61 -1.27 11.81
N PHE A 376 24.48 -0.68 11.39
CA PHE A 376 24.42 0.46 10.46
C PHE A 376 23.52 1.60 10.99
N PRO A 377 23.91 2.28 12.09
CA PRO A 377 23.06 3.24 12.78
C PRO A 377 22.60 4.43 11.93
N HIS A 378 23.37 4.83 10.91
CA HIS A 378 23.03 5.97 10.04
C HIS A 378 22.65 5.58 8.60
N GLN A 379 22.64 4.28 8.29
CA GLN A 379 22.50 3.77 6.91
C GLN A 379 21.58 2.55 6.82
N ALA A 380 20.74 2.31 7.82
CA ALA A 380 19.75 1.24 7.79
C ALA A 380 18.43 1.72 7.18
N LEU A 381 17.79 0.84 6.40
CA LEU A 381 16.43 1.05 5.89
C LEU A 381 15.44 0.48 6.90
N LEU A 382 14.64 1.35 7.51
CA LEU A 382 13.59 0.99 8.45
C LEU A 382 12.22 1.48 7.96
N ARG A 383 11.16 1.05 8.63
CA ARG A 383 9.78 1.44 8.37
C ARG A 383 9.13 1.92 9.66
N GLN A 384 8.77 3.19 9.72
CA GLN A 384 8.11 3.81 10.86
C GLN A 384 6.62 4.01 10.58
N HIS A 385 5.84 4.10 11.65
CA HIS A 385 4.44 4.51 11.60
C HIS A 385 4.26 5.63 12.63
N PRO A 386 4.28 6.91 12.19
CA PRO A 386 4.21 8.03 13.11
C PRO A 386 2.84 8.10 13.80
N PRO A 387 2.76 8.71 14.99
CA PRO A 387 1.48 8.89 15.66
C PRO A 387 0.54 9.77 14.80
N PRO A 388 -0.74 9.38 14.68
CA PRO A 388 -1.73 10.15 13.94
C PRO A 388 -1.96 11.54 14.55
N ARG A 389 -2.28 12.52 13.69
CA ARG A 389 -2.59 13.88 14.13
C ARG A 389 -3.96 13.89 14.79
N GLN A 390 -4.06 14.57 15.95
CA GLN A 390 -5.29 14.60 16.74
C GLN A 390 -6.50 15.18 15.99
N GLU A 391 -6.25 16.10 15.05
CA GLU A 391 -7.28 16.69 14.17
C GLU A 391 -8.02 15.65 13.30
N PHE A 392 -7.40 14.51 12.99
CA PHE A 392 -8.03 13.46 12.18
C PHE A 392 -9.00 12.60 12.98
N PHE A 393 -8.90 12.59 14.31
CA PHE A 393 -9.83 11.85 15.17
C PHE A 393 -11.06 12.65 15.58
N THR A 394 -11.17 13.93 15.22
CA THR A 394 -12.29 14.78 15.63
C THR A 394 -13.63 14.18 15.23
N GLU A 395 -13.79 13.77 13.96
CA GLU A 395 -15.03 13.17 13.45
C GLU A 395 -15.33 11.82 14.13
N LEU A 396 -14.29 11.01 14.42
CA LEU A 396 -14.43 9.77 15.17
C LEU A 396 -14.94 10.02 16.60
N ARG A 397 -14.35 10.99 17.31
CA ARG A 397 -14.71 11.32 18.70
C ARG A 397 -16.12 11.90 18.79
N GLU A 398 -16.50 12.75 17.85
CA GLU A 398 -17.85 13.31 17.77
C GLU A 398 -18.88 12.21 17.49
N CYS A 399 -18.62 11.32 16.54
CA CYS A 399 -19.49 10.19 16.21
C CYS A 399 -19.66 9.22 17.39
N ALA A 400 -18.56 8.87 18.06
CA ALA A 400 -18.59 8.01 19.25
C ALA A 400 -19.38 8.67 20.40
N SER A 401 -19.14 9.97 20.66
CA SER A 401 -19.82 10.73 21.71
C SER A 401 -21.33 10.81 21.49
N ALA A 402 -21.77 10.94 20.23
CA ALA A 402 -23.19 10.95 19.88
C ALA A 402 -23.91 9.63 20.24
N LYS A 403 -23.18 8.51 20.28
CA LYS A 403 -23.67 7.20 20.75
C LYS A 403 -23.35 6.91 22.22
N GLY A 404 -22.79 7.88 22.95
CA GLY A 404 -22.45 7.75 24.37
C GLY A 404 -21.11 7.07 24.65
N PHE A 405 -20.27 6.85 23.64
CA PHE A 405 -18.94 6.27 23.79
C PHE A 405 -17.85 7.34 23.87
N SER A 406 -16.81 7.09 24.67
CA SER A 406 -15.63 7.96 24.78
C SER A 406 -14.40 7.24 24.22
N ILE A 407 -13.81 7.81 23.17
CA ILE A 407 -12.61 7.27 22.52
C ILE A 407 -11.38 8.06 22.96
N ASP A 408 -10.37 7.35 23.44
CA ASP A 408 -9.12 7.92 23.92
C ASP A 408 -8.02 7.82 22.87
N THR A 409 -7.57 8.96 22.35
CA THR A 409 -6.62 9.05 21.23
C THR A 409 -5.19 9.40 21.69
N ARG A 410 -4.90 9.31 22.99
CA ARG A 410 -3.59 9.69 23.57
C ARG A 410 -2.47 8.72 23.22
N SER A 411 -2.76 7.43 23.15
CA SER A 411 -1.80 6.38 22.82
C SER A 411 -2.46 5.25 22.05
N ASN A 412 -1.67 4.41 21.36
CA ASN A 412 -2.20 3.27 20.61
C ASN A 412 -2.97 2.29 21.53
N LYS A 413 -2.40 2.02 22.72
CA LYS A 413 -3.03 1.18 23.75
C LYS A 413 -4.36 1.75 24.24
N ALA A 414 -4.40 3.04 24.57
CA ALA A 414 -5.62 3.68 25.04
C ALA A 414 -6.70 3.71 23.94
N LEU A 415 -6.28 3.87 22.68
CA LEU A 415 -7.18 3.81 21.53
C LEU A 415 -7.77 2.42 21.36
N ALA A 416 -6.94 1.37 21.40
CA ALA A 416 -7.40 -0.02 21.35
C ALA A 416 -8.39 -0.34 22.47
N GLU A 417 -8.02 -0.07 23.73
CA GLU A 417 -8.86 -0.34 24.89
C GLU A 417 -10.18 0.45 24.87
N SER A 418 -10.19 1.68 24.35
CA SER A 418 -11.40 2.49 24.24
C SER A 418 -12.31 2.04 23.10
N LEU A 419 -11.74 1.60 21.97
CA LEU A 419 -12.49 1.00 20.86
C LEU A 419 -13.09 -0.35 21.26
N ASP A 420 -12.38 -1.18 22.04
CA ASP A 420 -12.90 -2.46 22.54
C ASP A 420 -14.08 -2.25 23.50
N LYS A 421 -14.03 -1.19 24.31
CA LYS A 421 -15.15 -0.80 25.21
C LYS A 421 -16.33 -0.18 24.45
N ALA A 422 -16.11 0.34 23.24
CA ALA A 422 -17.15 0.98 22.43
C ALA A 422 -18.01 -0.04 21.68
N ASN A 423 -18.56 -1.01 22.41
CA ASN A 423 -19.40 -2.07 21.87
C ASN A 423 -20.86 -1.85 22.30
N ASP A 424 -21.75 -1.62 21.33
CA ASP A 424 -23.18 -1.51 21.56
C ASP A 424 -23.83 -2.90 21.39
N PRO A 425 -24.39 -3.51 22.46
CA PRO A 425 -25.02 -4.83 22.36
C PRO A 425 -26.24 -4.87 21.43
N LEU A 426 -26.87 -3.71 21.18
CA LEU A 426 -28.04 -3.61 20.31
C LEU A 426 -27.65 -3.39 18.84
N ASP A 427 -26.46 -2.86 18.58
CA ASP A 427 -25.98 -2.53 17.25
C ASP A 427 -24.47 -2.80 17.08
N PRO A 428 -24.08 -4.03 16.71
CA PRO A 428 -22.67 -4.39 16.53
C PRO A 428 -22.00 -3.67 15.34
N ILE A 429 -22.76 -3.00 14.47
CA ILE A 429 -22.21 -2.24 13.33
C ILE A 429 -21.50 -0.98 13.82
N VAL A 430 -21.94 -0.41 14.95
CA VAL A 430 -21.33 0.80 15.54
C VAL A 430 -19.83 0.58 15.77
N ASN A 431 -19.44 -0.54 16.38
CA ASN A 431 -18.02 -0.81 16.63
C ASN A 431 -17.21 -0.92 15.33
N LYS A 432 -17.77 -1.59 14.31
CA LYS A 432 -17.14 -1.72 12.99
C LYS A 432 -16.95 -0.38 12.30
N LEU A 433 -17.97 0.49 12.36
CA LEU A 433 -17.88 1.86 11.85
C LEU A 433 -16.79 2.65 12.57
N LEU A 434 -16.75 2.62 13.91
CA LEU A 434 -15.75 3.35 14.69
C LEU A 434 -14.33 2.85 14.40
N ARG A 435 -14.11 1.53 14.25
CA ARG A 435 -12.81 0.97 13.82
C ARG A 435 -12.45 1.39 12.40
N SER A 436 -13.40 1.41 11.48
CA SER A 436 -13.17 1.91 10.11
C SER A 436 -12.77 3.38 10.12
N MET A 437 -13.48 4.24 10.86
CA MET A 437 -13.14 5.65 11.03
C MET A 437 -11.77 5.85 11.70
N ALA A 438 -11.44 5.05 12.71
CA ALA A 438 -10.11 5.06 13.34
C ALA A 438 -9.01 4.73 12.33
N THR A 439 -9.24 3.74 11.45
CA THR A 439 -8.32 3.38 10.37
C THR A 439 -8.08 4.53 9.40
N HIS A 440 -9.15 5.25 9.01
CA HIS A 440 -9.04 6.41 8.13
C HIS A 440 -8.30 7.60 8.78
N ALA A 441 -8.34 7.70 10.11
CA ALA A 441 -7.63 8.73 10.87
C ALA A 441 -6.14 8.41 11.11
N MET A 442 -5.72 7.16 10.90
CA MET A 442 -4.32 6.75 11.07
C MET A 442 -3.39 7.47 10.10
N SER A 443 -2.13 7.64 10.52
CA SER A 443 -1.10 8.12 9.61
C SER A 443 -0.66 6.99 8.68
N ASN A 444 0.03 7.34 7.59
CA ASN A 444 0.61 6.33 6.72
C ASN A 444 1.96 5.87 7.27
N ALA A 445 2.21 4.56 7.28
CA ALA A 445 3.54 4.02 7.55
C ALA A 445 4.49 4.29 6.36
N LEU A 446 5.73 4.65 6.67
CA LEU A 446 6.72 5.14 5.71
C LEU A 446 8.06 4.46 5.92
N TYR A 447 8.73 4.11 4.81
CA TYR A 447 10.15 3.76 4.81
C TYR A 447 11.00 5.00 5.02
N PHE A 448 12.09 4.85 5.77
CA PHE A 448 13.02 5.93 6.07
C PHE A 448 14.45 5.40 6.25
N SER A 449 15.41 6.31 6.12
CA SER A 449 16.83 6.04 6.41
C SER A 449 17.12 6.42 7.86
N THR A 450 17.78 5.57 8.64
CA THR A 450 18.04 5.85 10.06
C THR A 450 18.89 7.09 10.31
N GLY A 451 19.74 7.53 9.38
CA GLY A 451 20.46 8.80 9.54
C GLY A 451 19.67 10.04 9.11
N SER A 452 18.44 9.87 8.61
CA SER A 452 17.58 10.99 8.17
C SER A 452 16.59 11.48 9.24
N CYS A 453 16.43 10.73 10.33
CA CYS A 453 15.57 11.09 11.46
C CYS A 453 16.21 10.63 12.79
N PRO A 454 15.85 11.26 13.91
CA PRO A 454 16.36 10.87 15.23
C PRO A 454 15.75 9.53 15.70
N GLU A 455 16.44 8.82 16.59
CA GLU A 455 16.05 7.47 17.03
C GLU A 455 14.70 7.41 17.75
N ASN A 456 14.27 8.49 18.40
CA ASN A 456 12.97 8.58 19.04
C ASN A 456 11.78 8.54 18.05
N GLU A 457 12.04 8.74 16.75
CA GLU A 457 11.03 8.67 15.70
C GLU A 457 10.93 7.27 15.05
N PHE A 458 11.80 6.32 15.40
CA PHE A 458 11.84 4.99 14.75
C PHE A 458 10.62 4.11 15.09
N HIS A 459 9.84 4.53 16.08
CA HIS A 459 8.70 3.79 16.59
C HIS A 459 7.63 3.52 15.53
N HIS A 460 7.00 2.36 15.63
CA HIS A 460 5.90 1.94 14.79
C HIS A 460 4.59 1.93 15.60
N TYR A 461 3.85 3.05 15.55
CA TYR A 461 2.63 3.30 16.33
C TYR A 461 1.65 2.11 16.33
N GLY A 462 1.22 1.67 15.15
CA GLY A 462 0.19 0.61 15.04
C GLY A 462 0.63 -0.80 15.49
N LEU A 463 1.94 -1.08 15.50
CA LEU A 463 2.48 -2.38 15.93
C LEU A 463 3.02 -2.34 17.36
N ALA A 464 3.07 -1.15 17.98
CA ALA A 464 3.68 -0.94 19.30
C ALA A 464 5.15 -1.43 19.39
N LEU A 465 5.93 -1.28 18.31
CA LEU A 465 7.34 -1.70 18.25
C LEU A 465 8.29 -0.50 18.19
N GLU A 466 9.42 -0.58 18.87
CA GLU A 466 10.46 0.47 18.84
C GLU A 466 11.16 0.61 17.48
N LYS A 467 11.43 -0.51 16.82
CA LYS A 467 12.09 -0.57 15.51
C LYS A 467 11.40 -1.62 14.66
N TYR A 468 11.17 -1.30 13.38
CA TYR A 468 10.52 -2.19 12.44
C TYR A 468 11.06 -1.95 11.02
N THR A 469 11.07 -2.99 10.20
CA THR A 469 11.41 -2.92 8.78
C THR A 469 10.63 -3.98 8.01
N HIS A 470 10.79 -4.05 6.68
CA HIS A 470 10.31 -5.18 5.90
C HIS A 470 11.47 -6.01 5.38
N PHE A 471 11.39 -7.31 5.61
CA PHE A 471 12.40 -8.32 5.30
C PHE A 471 11.77 -9.58 4.67
N THR A 472 10.51 -9.86 4.99
CA THR A 472 9.88 -11.17 4.77
C THR A 472 9.32 -11.41 3.36
N SER A 473 9.48 -10.48 2.42
CA SER A 473 8.92 -10.62 1.06
C SER A 473 9.76 -9.95 -0.03
N PRO A 474 11.03 -10.38 -0.23
CA PRO A 474 11.94 -9.81 -1.21
C PRO A 474 11.56 -10.08 -2.67
N ILE A 475 10.69 -11.05 -2.96
CA ILE A 475 10.22 -11.29 -4.34
C ILE A 475 9.34 -10.13 -4.83
N ARG A 476 8.55 -9.54 -3.91
CA ARG A 476 7.55 -8.52 -4.22
C ARG A 476 7.82 -7.12 -3.65
N ARG A 477 8.87 -6.94 -2.83
CA ARG A 477 9.25 -5.63 -2.25
C ARG A 477 10.74 -5.37 -2.36
N TYR A 478 11.11 -4.25 -2.97
CA TYR A 478 12.51 -3.86 -3.13
C TYR A 478 13.17 -3.46 -1.80
N ALA A 479 12.39 -2.91 -0.87
CA ALA A 479 12.86 -2.59 0.48
C ALA A 479 13.49 -3.82 1.15
N ASP A 480 12.85 -4.99 0.99
CA ASP A 480 13.29 -6.25 1.58
C ASP A 480 14.60 -6.72 0.93
N ILE A 481 14.80 -6.53 -0.38
CA ILE A 481 16.09 -6.78 -1.05
C ILE A 481 17.21 -5.94 -0.44
N VAL A 482 16.95 -4.65 -0.17
CA VAL A 482 17.92 -3.76 0.49
C VAL A 482 18.21 -4.24 1.91
N VAL A 483 17.18 -4.61 2.66
CA VAL A 483 17.32 -5.11 4.04
C VAL A 483 18.07 -6.45 4.08
N HIS A 484 17.81 -7.36 3.15
CA HIS A 484 18.56 -8.62 3.01
C HIS A 484 20.05 -8.33 2.78
N ARG A 485 20.39 -7.41 1.86
CA ARG A 485 21.79 -7.00 1.61
C ARG A 485 22.45 -6.45 2.88
N LEU A 486 21.76 -5.58 3.61
CA LEU A 486 22.27 -5.02 4.86
C LEU A 486 22.45 -6.10 5.93
N LEU A 487 21.50 -7.02 6.08
CA LEU A 487 21.59 -8.11 7.04
C LEU A 487 22.76 -9.04 6.72
N MET A 488 22.99 -9.35 5.44
CA MET A 488 24.13 -10.17 5.03
C MET A 488 25.46 -9.45 5.29
N ALA A 489 25.53 -8.15 5.01
CA ALA A 489 26.70 -7.34 5.36
C ALA A 489 26.97 -7.31 6.88
N ALA A 490 25.92 -7.22 7.70
CA ALA A 490 26.03 -7.23 9.17
C ALA A 490 26.51 -8.58 9.73
N THR A 491 26.14 -9.69 9.08
CA THR A 491 26.42 -11.05 9.58
C THR A 491 27.75 -11.61 9.11
N LEU A 492 28.16 -11.28 7.88
CA LEU A 492 29.37 -11.86 7.27
C LEU A 492 30.66 -11.21 7.77
N LYS A 493 30.64 -9.96 8.29
CA LYS A 493 31.85 -9.19 8.68
C LYS A 493 33.01 -9.35 7.67
N GLU A 494 32.71 -9.56 6.39
CA GLU A 494 33.72 -9.83 5.37
C GLU A 494 34.53 -8.55 5.09
N THR A 495 35.77 -8.75 4.68
CA THR A 495 36.78 -7.72 4.42
C THR A 495 36.19 -6.50 3.72
N LYS A 496 36.43 -5.31 4.30
CA LYS A 496 35.94 -3.96 3.92
C LYS A 496 35.95 -3.57 2.42
N GLY A 497 36.46 -4.41 1.53
CA GLY A 497 36.50 -4.23 0.07
C GLY A 497 35.16 -4.47 -0.64
N ASP A 498 34.46 -5.58 -0.37
CA ASP A 498 33.25 -5.98 -1.14
C ASP A 498 31.94 -5.40 -0.58
N VAL A 499 31.95 -4.89 0.65
CA VAL A 499 30.77 -4.37 1.35
C VAL A 499 30.33 -2.99 0.82
N LYS A 500 31.24 -2.24 0.18
CA LYS A 500 30.96 -0.87 -0.29
C LYS A 500 29.89 -0.79 -1.37
N ASP A 501 29.70 -1.85 -2.16
CA ASP A 501 28.74 -1.84 -3.26
C ASP A 501 27.28 -1.99 -2.78
N TYR A 502 27.07 -2.46 -1.54
CA TYR A 502 25.74 -2.73 -0.98
C TYR A 502 25.22 -1.62 -0.06
N ILE A 503 26.08 -0.71 0.39
CA ILE A 503 25.73 0.33 1.36
C ILE A 503 25.46 1.64 0.63
N PHE A 504 24.20 2.08 0.67
CA PHE A 504 23.82 3.39 0.17
C PHE A 504 24.36 4.51 1.06
N SER A 505 24.72 5.65 0.46
CA SER A 505 24.91 6.87 1.24
C SER A 505 23.59 7.27 1.91
N ASN A 506 23.64 8.01 3.01
CA ASN A 506 22.42 8.41 3.71
C ASN A 506 21.44 9.18 2.80
N LYS A 507 21.99 10.07 1.95
CA LYS A 507 21.22 10.86 0.98
C LYS A 507 20.57 9.98 -0.08
N ASP A 508 21.32 9.03 -0.65
CA ASP A 508 20.80 8.11 -1.66
C ASP A 508 19.73 7.19 -1.08
N LEU A 509 19.93 6.73 0.16
CA LEU A 509 18.95 5.91 0.87
C LEU A 509 17.67 6.71 1.18
N GLN A 510 17.79 7.99 1.55
CA GLN A 510 16.63 8.86 1.76
C GLN A 510 15.82 9.05 0.48
N GLU A 511 16.51 9.27 -0.65
CA GLU A 511 15.86 9.37 -1.96
C GLU A 511 15.20 8.05 -2.38
N LEU A 512 15.88 6.92 -2.15
CA LEU A 512 15.33 5.59 -2.38
C LEU A 512 14.09 5.33 -1.52
N CYS A 513 14.12 5.64 -0.23
CA CYS A 513 12.96 5.51 0.66
C CYS A 513 11.78 6.36 0.17
N ARG A 514 12.02 7.60 -0.27
CA ARG A 514 10.98 8.46 -0.87
C ARG A 514 10.39 7.82 -2.13
N HIS A 515 11.22 7.25 -3.00
CA HIS A 515 10.79 6.53 -4.20
C HIS A 515 9.93 5.30 -3.85
N ILE A 516 10.40 4.42 -2.95
CA ILE A 516 9.66 3.24 -2.49
C ILE A 516 8.32 3.65 -1.88
N ASN A 517 8.29 4.68 -1.03
CA ASN A 517 7.05 5.20 -0.43
C ASN A 517 6.07 5.75 -1.47
N ASN A 518 6.55 6.39 -2.53
CA ASN A 518 5.70 6.88 -3.63
C ASN A 518 5.12 5.69 -4.42
N ARG A 519 5.95 4.71 -4.79
CA ARG A 519 5.55 3.51 -5.53
C ARG A 519 4.57 2.64 -4.74
N ASN A 520 4.80 2.46 -3.44
CA ASN A 520 3.87 1.70 -2.58
C ASN A 520 2.50 2.37 -2.50
N ARG A 521 2.45 3.70 -2.34
CA ARG A 521 1.18 4.45 -2.37
C ARG A 521 0.47 4.37 -3.72
N ALA A 522 1.23 4.42 -4.82
CA ALA A 522 0.68 4.23 -6.16
C ALA A 522 0.10 2.81 -6.33
N ALA A 523 0.81 1.78 -5.85
CA ALA A 523 0.36 0.39 -5.88
C ALA A 523 -0.95 0.19 -5.10
N GLN A 524 -1.03 0.69 -3.87
CA GLN A 524 -2.23 0.59 -3.02
C GLN A 524 -3.43 1.31 -3.64
N ARG A 525 -3.22 2.49 -4.24
CA ARG A 525 -4.28 3.23 -4.95
C ARG A 525 -4.76 2.46 -6.18
N ALA A 526 -3.84 1.95 -6.99
CA ALA A 526 -4.18 1.16 -8.18
C ALA A 526 -4.94 -0.11 -7.81
N GLN A 527 -4.52 -0.81 -6.75
CA GLN A 527 -5.22 -1.98 -6.23
C GLN A 527 -6.66 -1.62 -5.80
N LYS A 528 -6.82 -0.55 -5.00
CA LYS A 528 -8.15 -0.10 -4.56
C LYS A 528 -9.06 0.26 -5.74
N GLN A 529 -8.55 1.06 -6.69
CA GLN A 529 -9.28 1.47 -7.88
C GLN A 529 -9.64 0.28 -8.78
N SER A 530 -8.76 -0.72 -8.86
CA SER A 530 -9.05 -1.96 -9.57
C SER A 530 -10.18 -2.73 -8.88
N THR A 531 -10.13 -2.92 -7.57
CA THR A 531 -11.23 -3.57 -6.83
C THR A 531 -12.55 -2.81 -7.01
N GLU A 532 -12.54 -1.48 -6.90
CA GLU A 532 -13.72 -0.63 -7.15
C GLU A 532 -14.26 -0.79 -8.58
N LEU A 533 -13.38 -0.81 -9.59
CA LEU A 533 -13.76 -1.05 -10.99
C LEU A 533 -14.47 -2.40 -11.16
N PHE A 534 -13.92 -3.47 -10.59
CA PHE A 534 -14.53 -4.81 -10.66
C PHE A 534 -15.86 -4.87 -9.91
N GLN A 535 -15.98 -4.21 -8.76
CA GLN A 535 -17.26 -4.08 -8.06
C GLN A 535 -18.30 -3.35 -8.93
N CYS A 536 -17.92 -2.24 -9.57
CA CYS A 536 -18.81 -1.52 -10.48
C CYS A 536 -19.24 -2.39 -11.66
N MET A 537 -18.32 -3.13 -12.29
CA MET A 537 -18.64 -4.03 -13.40
C MET A 537 -19.57 -5.18 -12.97
N TYR A 538 -19.37 -5.73 -11.78
CA TYR A 538 -20.24 -6.80 -11.24
C TYR A 538 -21.69 -6.35 -11.03
N PHE A 539 -21.88 -5.11 -10.56
CA PHE A 539 -23.22 -4.55 -10.31
C PHE A 539 -23.85 -3.88 -11.52
N LYS A 540 -23.08 -3.54 -12.57
CA LYS A 540 -23.57 -2.81 -13.75
C LYS A 540 -24.76 -3.47 -14.43
N ASP A 541 -24.73 -4.79 -14.58
CA ASP A 541 -25.76 -5.55 -15.31
C ASP A 541 -26.83 -6.16 -14.39
N LYS A 542 -26.81 -5.80 -13.10
CA LYS A 542 -27.73 -6.33 -12.09
C LYS A 542 -28.78 -5.29 -11.71
N SER A 543 -30.05 -5.69 -11.65
CA SER A 543 -31.12 -4.82 -11.16
C SER A 543 -31.37 -5.05 -9.67
N PRO A 544 -31.54 -3.98 -8.86
CA PRO A 544 -31.99 -4.05 -7.47
C PRO A 544 -33.34 -4.78 -7.28
N GLU A 545 -34.17 -4.81 -8.32
CA GLU A 545 -35.48 -5.46 -8.29
C GLU A 545 -35.37 -6.99 -8.38
N THR A 546 -34.28 -7.48 -8.98
CA THR A 546 -34.07 -8.91 -9.27
C THR A 546 -32.99 -9.56 -8.43
N ASP A 547 -32.05 -8.78 -7.87
CA ASP A 547 -30.93 -9.28 -7.08
C ASP A 547 -30.90 -8.56 -5.73
N GLU A 548 -31.23 -9.26 -4.65
CA GLU A 548 -31.20 -8.71 -3.28
C GLU A 548 -29.79 -8.23 -2.88
N ARG A 549 -28.72 -8.71 -3.53
CA ARG A 549 -27.34 -8.26 -3.26
C ARG A 549 -27.09 -6.81 -3.67
N CYS A 550 -27.95 -6.23 -4.51
CA CYS A 550 -27.91 -4.81 -4.87
C CYS A 550 -28.56 -3.91 -3.80
N ILE A 551 -29.16 -4.49 -2.76
CA ILE A 551 -29.77 -3.76 -1.64
C ILE A 551 -28.95 -4.06 -0.38
N ALA A 552 -28.48 -3.01 0.29
CA ALA A 552 -27.74 -3.14 1.53
C ALA A 552 -28.15 -2.04 2.52
N ASP A 553 -28.22 -2.40 3.79
CA ASP A 553 -28.38 -1.43 4.87
C ASP A 553 -27.09 -0.61 5.01
N GLY A 554 -27.23 0.71 5.00
CA GLY A 554 -26.13 1.66 5.15
C GLY A 554 -26.28 2.49 6.40
N VAL A 555 -25.17 2.80 7.07
CA VAL A 555 -25.13 3.68 8.24
C VAL A 555 -24.66 5.07 7.81
N ILE A 556 -25.50 6.07 7.97
CA ILE A 556 -25.10 7.47 7.76
C ILE A 556 -24.22 7.89 8.92
N TYR A 557 -22.94 8.12 8.66
CA TYR A 557 -21.99 8.55 9.68
C TYR A 557 -21.63 10.03 9.59
N SER A 558 -21.95 10.68 8.46
CA SER A 558 -21.65 12.09 8.27
C SER A 558 -22.68 12.79 7.38
N VAL A 559 -23.14 13.96 7.81
CA VAL A 559 -24.11 14.78 7.07
C VAL A 559 -23.39 16.03 6.55
N ARG A 560 -23.65 16.36 5.28
CA ARG A 560 -23.10 17.54 4.58
C ARG A 560 -24.28 18.41 4.12
N THR A 561 -24.00 19.66 3.74
CA THR A 561 -25.08 20.60 3.35
C THR A 561 -25.82 20.17 2.08
N ASN A 562 -25.18 19.39 1.22
CA ASN A 562 -25.71 18.94 -0.07
C ASN A 562 -25.63 17.41 -0.26
N GLY A 563 -25.43 16.63 0.81
CA GLY A 563 -25.33 15.18 0.72
C GLY A 563 -25.04 14.48 2.04
N VAL A 564 -24.89 13.16 2.01
CA VAL A 564 -24.56 12.33 3.17
C VAL A 564 -23.44 11.37 2.83
N LEU A 565 -22.63 11.00 3.82
CA LEU A 565 -21.65 9.92 3.72
C LEU A 565 -22.21 8.69 4.43
N VAL A 566 -22.19 7.57 3.71
CA VAL A 566 -22.79 6.30 4.13
C VAL A 566 -21.69 5.25 4.23
N PHE A 567 -21.69 4.50 5.34
CA PHE A 567 -20.88 3.32 5.53
C PHE A 567 -21.72 2.08 5.24
N VAL A 568 -21.27 1.27 4.27
CA VAL A 568 -21.91 -0.01 3.93
C VAL A 568 -21.04 -1.13 4.51
N PRO A 569 -21.52 -1.87 5.52
CA PRO A 569 -20.70 -2.86 6.24
C PRO A 569 -20.54 -4.20 5.49
N ARG A 570 -21.22 -4.39 4.35
CA ARG A 570 -21.39 -5.66 3.67
C ARG A 570 -20.71 -5.69 2.31
#